data_AF-A0A3A3D4Y4-F1
#
_entry.id   AF-A0A3A3D4Y4-F1
#
_cell.length_a   1.000
_cell.length_b   1.000
_cell.length_c   1.000
_cell.angle_alpha   90.00
_cell.angle_beta   90.00
_cell.angle_gamma   90.00
#
_symmetry.space_group_name_H-M   'P 1'
#
loop_
_entity.id
_entity.type
_entity.pdbx_description
1 polymer ?
#
loop_
_entity_poly.entity_id
_entity_poly.type
_entity_poly.pdbx_seq_one_letter_code
_entity_poly.pdbx_strand_id
1 'polypeptide(L)'
;MSEQYNEENSVAAGPVKLTGKWTIGLACVVIIPSLMIYALAGEKVGKEVARWKNPEIYEQLDTYMIQYTSVIEIIEAWNNVESLENFKDNRVMLIRSGIDDAIARYSTLPIDKLGKGNEAVRDLNLAKLHMIRYDFTPNKEDFYESRKRVGSALAIVSDSSLLNDKEIEQFKKRPIIDELEWVKLALYSLHVFNGHGTYKDDLMKIKNKMGGCEYFRHTMLRHIKMNKALGCSE
;
A
#
# COMPACT_ATOMS: atom_id res chain seq x y z
N MET A 1 8.32 -66.67 -69.33
CA MET A 1 7.14 -66.16 -70.04
C MET A 1 6.24 -65.54 -68.98
N SER A 2 5.92 -64.24 -69.16
CA SER A 2 4.91 -63.41 -68.44
C SER A 2 5.09 -63.23 -66.92
N GLU A 3 5.33 -62.01 -66.40
CA GLU A 3 4.33 -60.94 -66.12
C GLU A 3 3.34 -61.39 -65.01
N GLN A 4 3.12 -60.71 -63.88
CA GLN A 4 2.71 -59.31 -63.64
C GLN A 4 2.86 -59.04 -62.12
N TYR A 5 3.54 -57.97 -61.70
CA TYR A 5 2.97 -56.66 -61.30
C TYR A 5 2.12 -56.67 -60.02
N ASN A 6 2.77 -56.24 -58.91
CA ASN A 6 2.11 -55.68 -57.74
C ASN A 6 2.27 -54.15 -57.84
N GLU A 7 1.21 -53.47 -58.25
CA GLU A 7 1.17 -52.02 -58.45
C GLU A 7 0.40 -51.36 -57.29
N GLU A 8 1.07 -50.38 -56.68
CA GLU A 8 0.54 -49.14 -56.13
C GLU A 8 -0.51 -49.17 -55.01
N ASN A 9 -0.05 -48.74 -53.82
CA ASN A 9 -0.66 -47.58 -53.15
C ASN A 9 0.34 -47.00 -52.12
N SER A 10 1.32 -46.24 -52.62
CA SER A 10 2.05 -45.26 -51.81
C SER A 10 1.73 -43.87 -52.33
N VAL A 11 0.83 -43.17 -51.65
CA VAL A 11 0.62 -41.73 -51.85
C VAL A 11 1.89 -41.02 -51.38
N ALA A 12 2.85 -40.88 -52.28
CA ALA A 12 4.02 -40.06 -52.07
C ALA A 12 3.59 -38.59 -52.13
N ALA A 13 3.52 -37.95 -50.97
CA ALA A 13 3.46 -36.50 -50.88
C ALA A 13 4.70 -35.93 -51.59
N GLY A 14 4.49 -35.36 -52.79
CA GLY A 14 5.56 -34.74 -53.55
C GLY A 14 6.24 -33.60 -52.79
N PRO A 15 7.50 -33.27 -53.11
CA PRO A 15 8.23 -32.22 -52.40
C PRO A 15 7.57 -30.86 -52.66
N VAL A 16 6.99 -30.28 -51.60
CA VAL A 16 6.43 -28.93 -51.64
C VAL A 16 7.57 -27.93 -51.89
N LYS A 17 7.69 -27.45 -53.14
CA LYS A 17 8.60 -26.36 -53.49
C LYS A 17 8.07 -25.06 -52.91
N LEU A 18 8.55 -24.66 -51.73
CA LEU A 18 8.33 -23.32 -51.20
C LEU A 18 9.02 -22.29 -52.11
N THR A 19 8.22 -21.60 -52.93
CA THR A 19 8.68 -20.44 -53.69
C THR A 19 8.83 -19.24 -52.75
N GLY A 20 9.89 -18.44 -52.91
CA GLY A 20 10.35 -17.41 -51.95
C GLY A 20 9.35 -16.31 -51.55
N LYS A 21 8.18 -16.23 -52.17
CA LYS A 21 7.07 -15.36 -51.74
C LYS A 21 6.30 -15.93 -50.56
N TRP A 22 6.22 -17.27 -50.45
CA TRP A 22 5.52 -17.95 -49.36
C TRP A 22 6.36 -18.04 -48.08
N THR A 23 7.70 -18.08 -48.19
CA THR A 23 8.60 -18.04 -47.02
C THR A 23 8.56 -16.69 -46.30
N ILE A 24 8.44 -15.58 -47.04
CA ILE A 24 8.27 -14.22 -46.47
C ILE A 24 6.89 -14.10 -45.80
N GLY A 25 5.84 -14.63 -46.45
CA GLY A 25 4.50 -14.69 -45.87
C GLY A 25 4.44 -15.49 -44.56
N LEU A 26 5.04 -16.69 -44.53
CA LEU A 26 5.10 -17.53 -43.32
C LEU A 26 5.94 -16.89 -42.21
N ALA A 27 7.09 -16.28 -42.55
CA ALA A 27 7.92 -15.58 -41.58
C ALA A 27 7.17 -14.39 -40.94
N CYS A 28 6.41 -13.61 -41.71
CA CYS A 28 5.57 -12.54 -41.17
C CYS A 28 4.43 -13.08 -40.27
N VAL A 29 3.81 -14.20 -40.64
CA VAL A 29 2.71 -14.81 -39.86
C VAL A 29 3.19 -15.43 -38.54
N VAL A 30 4.46 -15.80 -38.42
CA VAL A 30 5.01 -16.33 -37.15
C VAL A 30 5.72 -15.24 -36.34
N ILE A 31 6.54 -14.39 -36.97
CA ILE A 31 7.36 -13.40 -36.29
C ILE A 31 6.53 -12.24 -35.74
N ILE A 32 5.52 -11.74 -36.49
CA ILE A 32 4.72 -10.60 -36.05
C ILE A 32 3.84 -10.96 -34.83
N PRO A 33 3.13 -12.11 -34.80
CA PRO A 33 2.42 -12.52 -33.60
C PRO A 33 3.36 -12.84 -32.44
N SER A 34 4.54 -13.41 -32.69
CA SER A 34 5.53 -13.66 -31.64
C SER A 34 6.08 -12.38 -31.03
N LEU A 35 6.36 -11.35 -31.85
CA LEU A 35 6.77 -10.03 -31.39
C LEU A 35 5.62 -9.28 -30.68
N MET A 36 4.37 -9.43 -31.15
CA MET A 36 3.21 -8.89 -30.44
C MET A 36 3.00 -9.60 -29.10
N ILE A 37 3.12 -10.92 -29.03
CA ILE A 37 3.04 -11.69 -27.78
C ILE A 37 4.19 -11.29 -26.87
N TYR A 38 5.41 -11.11 -27.38
CA TYR A 38 6.55 -10.66 -26.58
C TYR A 38 6.40 -9.20 -26.11
N ALA A 39 5.81 -8.32 -26.92
CA ALA A 39 5.50 -6.95 -26.53
C ALA A 39 4.37 -6.89 -25.49
N LEU A 40 3.33 -7.70 -25.65
CA LEU A 40 2.18 -7.80 -24.74
C LEU A 40 2.54 -8.53 -23.44
N ALA A 41 3.45 -9.51 -23.49
CA ALA A 41 3.94 -10.27 -22.34
C ALA A 41 5.18 -9.65 -21.71
N GLY A 42 5.85 -8.68 -22.35
CA GLY A 42 7.15 -8.16 -21.93
C GLY A 42 7.15 -7.56 -20.53
N GLU A 43 6.03 -6.98 -20.09
CA GLU A 43 5.88 -6.50 -18.70
C GLU A 43 5.74 -7.65 -17.70
N LYS A 44 5.05 -8.74 -18.08
CA LYS A 44 4.93 -9.97 -17.25
C LYS A 44 6.24 -10.74 -17.22
N VAL A 45 6.86 -10.99 -18.36
CA VAL A 45 8.17 -11.66 -18.49
C VAL A 45 9.24 -10.84 -17.77
N GLY A 46 9.22 -9.50 -17.90
CA GLY A 46 10.11 -8.60 -17.17
C GLY A 46 9.94 -8.69 -15.65
N LYS A 47 8.70 -8.75 -15.16
CA LYS A 47 8.40 -8.96 -13.73
C LYS A 47 8.85 -10.33 -13.24
N GLU A 48 8.60 -11.40 -13.99
CA GLU A 48 9.03 -12.75 -13.64
C GLU A 48 10.57 -12.89 -13.65
N VAL A 49 11.25 -12.31 -14.63
CA VAL A 49 12.72 -12.28 -14.68
C VAL A 49 13.29 -11.43 -13.53
N ALA A 50 12.67 -10.30 -13.20
CA ALA A 50 13.08 -9.48 -12.06
C ALA A 50 12.85 -10.20 -10.72
N ARG A 51 11.74 -10.94 -10.60
CA ARG A 51 11.41 -11.80 -9.45
C ARG A 51 12.43 -12.92 -9.28
N TRP A 52 12.79 -13.59 -10.37
CA TRP A 52 13.82 -14.62 -10.35
C TRP A 52 15.20 -14.07 -9.96
N LYS A 53 15.54 -12.85 -10.39
CA LYS A 53 16.81 -12.19 -10.02
C LYS A 53 16.85 -11.66 -8.59
N ASN A 54 15.70 -11.31 -8.01
CA ASN A 54 15.61 -10.71 -6.67
C ASN A 54 14.52 -11.38 -5.82
N PRO A 55 14.60 -12.69 -5.56
CA PRO A 55 13.51 -13.43 -4.92
C PRO A 55 13.13 -12.87 -3.54
N GLU A 56 14.11 -12.45 -2.74
CA GLU A 56 13.91 -11.88 -1.41
C GLU A 56 13.11 -10.57 -1.43
N ILE A 57 13.36 -9.68 -2.41
CA ILE A 57 12.60 -8.42 -2.55
C ILE A 57 11.13 -8.72 -2.81
N TYR A 58 10.85 -9.68 -3.68
CA TYR A 58 9.48 -10.03 -4.05
C TYR A 58 8.76 -10.79 -2.93
N GLU A 59 9.46 -11.63 -2.18
CA GLU A 59 8.90 -12.28 -1.00
C GLU A 59 8.52 -11.26 0.08
N GLN A 60 9.41 -10.31 0.38
CA GLN A 60 9.09 -9.22 1.30
C GLN A 60 7.94 -8.35 0.77
N LEU A 61 7.92 -8.04 -0.52
CA LEU A 61 6.86 -7.23 -1.14
C LEU A 61 5.49 -7.93 -1.07
N ASP A 62 5.43 -9.21 -1.44
CA ASP A 62 4.19 -9.99 -1.41
C ASP A 62 3.64 -10.06 0.03
N THR A 63 4.51 -10.37 1.00
CA THR A 63 4.13 -10.42 2.42
C THR A 63 3.70 -9.05 2.94
N TYR A 64 4.43 -7.99 2.56
CA TYR A 64 4.09 -6.60 2.90
C TYR A 64 2.72 -6.22 2.37
N MET A 65 2.41 -6.51 1.10
CA MET A 65 1.14 -6.17 0.48
C MET A 65 -0.03 -6.89 1.14
N ILE A 66 0.12 -8.17 1.50
CA ILE A 66 -0.91 -8.93 2.22
C ILE A 66 -1.21 -8.28 3.57
N GLN A 67 -0.18 -7.98 4.37
CA GLN A 67 -0.39 -7.36 5.68
C GLN A 67 -0.88 -5.91 5.57
N TYR A 68 -0.42 -5.17 4.55
CA TYR A 68 -0.84 -3.81 4.27
C TYR A 68 -2.35 -3.73 4.04
N THR A 69 -2.94 -4.65 3.26
CA THR A 69 -4.39 -4.68 3.03
C THR A 69 -5.17 -4.78 4.35
N SER A 70 -4.82 -5.73 5.22
CA SER A 70 -5.49 -5.88 6.52
C SER A 70 -5.31 -4.66 7.43
N VAL A 71 -4.14 -4.01 7.40
CA VAL A 71 -3.87 -2.78 8.16
C VAL A 71 -4.72 -1.62 7.66
N ILE A 72 -4.83 -1.46 6.33
CA ILE A 72 -5.63 -0.38 5.73
C ILE A 72 -7.12 -0.58 6.04
N GLU A 73 -7.64 -1.79 6.01
CA GLU A 73 -9.04 -2.06 6.39
C GLU A 73 -9.38 -1.55 7.80
N ILE A 74 -8.48 -1.75 8.76
CA ILE A 74 -8.66 -1.24 10.14
C ILE A 74 -8.61 0.29 10.19
N ILE A 75 -7.66 0.90 9.48
CA ILE A 75 -7.51 2.37 9.42
C ILE A 75 -8.74 3.00 8.76
N GLU A 76 -9.21 2.44 7.64
CA GLU A 76 -10.40 2.90 6.94
C GLU A 76 -11.66 2.71 7.77
N ALA A 77 -11.78 1.60 8.50
CA ALA A 77 -12.87 1.39 9.43
C ALA A 77 -12.88 2.49 10.51
N TRP A 78 -11.72 2.82 11.09
CA TRP A 78 -11.61 3.88 12.09
C TRP A 78 -11.97 5.26 11.53
N ASN A 79 -11.51 5.60 10.33
CA ASN A 79 -11.85 6.86 9.66
C ASN A 79 -13.36 7.01 9.41
N ASN A 80 -14.10 5.91 9.37
CA ASN A 80 -15.51 5.88 9.00
C ASN A 80 -16.47 5.74 10.19
N VAL A 81 -15.98 5.67 11.43
CA VAL A 81 -16.79 5.62 12.64
C VAL A 81 -16.73 6.95 13.41
N GLU A 82 -17.79 7.24 14.15
CA GLU A 82 -17.85 8.43 15.02
C GLU A 82 -17.23 8.17 16.40
N SER A 83 -17.31 6.92 16.86
CA SER A 83 -16.83 6.48 18.16
C SER A 83 -16.60 4.97 18.20
N LEU A 84 -15.51 4.56 18.85
CA LEU A 84 -15.19 3.14 19.15
C LEU A 84 -15.96 2.56 20.34
N GLU A 85 -16.89 3.33 20.91
CA GLU A 85 -17.81 2.89 21.97
C GLU A 85 -19.11 2.26 21.40
N ASN A 86 -19.37 2.42 20.09
CA ASN A 86 -20.55 1.83 19.45
C ASN A 86 -20.30 0.37 19.03
N PHE A 87 -20.47 -0.57 19.96
CA PHE A 87 -20.28 -2.00 19.73
C PHE A 87 -21.26 -2.64 18.73
N LYS A 88 -22.33 -1.94 18.33
CA LYS A 88 -23.27 -2.42 17.30
C LYS A 88 -22.78 -2.18 15.88
N ASP A 89 -21.73 -1.38 15.71
CA ASP A 89 -21.13 -1.11 14.41
C ASP A 89 -20.09 -2.18 14.07
N ASN A 90 -20.31 -2.89 12.96
CA ASN A 90 -19.39 -3.93 12.49
C ASN A 90 -17.96 -3.41 12.27
N ARG A 91 -17.80 -2.12 11.92
CA ARG A 91 -16.48 -1.48 11.76
C ARG A 91 -15.76 -1.34 13.10
N VAL A 92 -16.49 -0.98 14.15
CA VAL A 92 -15.95 -0.93 15.51
C VAL A 92 -15.52 -2.32 15.96
N MET A 93 -16.34 -3.34 15.68
CA MET A 93 -15.97 -4.73 15.98
C MET A 93 -14.68 -5.15 15.24
N LEU A 94 -14.60 -4.89 13.93
CA LEU A 94 -13.42 -5.18 13.11
C LEU A 94 -12.14 -4.56 13.69
N ILE A 95 -12.20 -3.26 14.04
CA ILE A 95 -11.07 -2.55 14.65
C ILE A 95 -10.65 -3.23 15.94
N ARG A 96 -11.60 -3.44 16.86
CA ARG A 96 -11.30 -3.94 18.20
C ARG A 96 -10.78 -5.37 18.20
N SER A 97 -11.27 -6.22 17.30
CA SER A 97 -10.79 -7.60 17.19
C SER A 97 -9.47 -7.73 16.43
N GLY A 98 -9.19 -6.82 15.50
CA GLY A 98 -8.04 -6.94 14.59
C GLY A 98 -6.81 -6.14 14.98
N ILE A 99 -6.94 -5.09 15.79
CA ILE A 99 -5.88 -4.10 15.98
C ILE A 99 -4.59 -4.66 16.60
N ASP A 100 -4.69 -5.49 17.63
CA ASP A 100 -3.50 -6.03 18.32
C ASP A 100 -2.71 -6.98 17.43
N ASP A 101 -3.43 -7.83 16.71
CA ASP A 101 -2.88 -8.79 15.76
C ASP A 101 -2.26 -8.08 14.54
N ALA A 102 -2.91 -7.03 14.04
CA ALA A 102 -2.36 -6.18 13.00
C ALA A 102 -1.06 -5.48 13.43
N ILE A 103 -1.01 -4.90 14.65
CA ILE A 103 0.21 -4.30 15.21
C ILE A 103 1.32 -5.35 15.32
N ALA A 104 1.03 -6.53 15.86
CA ALA A 104 2.01 -7.59 16.07
C ALA A 104 2.64 -8.06 14.75
N ARG A 105 1.82 -8.36 13.74
CA ARG A 105 2.32 -8.80 12.42
C ARG A 105 3.03 -7.69 11.65
N TYR A 106 2.47 -6.49 11.64
CA TYR A 106 3.00 -5.41 10.81
C TYR A 106 4.30 -4.82 11.38
N SER A 107 4.48 -4.83 12.70
CA SER A 107 5.70 -4.33 13.37
C SER A 107 6.90 -5.27 13.21
N THR A 108 6.66 -6.57 13.04
CA THR A 108 7.70 -7.61 12.91
C THR A 108 8.03 -7.94 11.45
N LEU A 109 7.33 -7.31 10.50
CA LEU A 109 7.48 -7.58 9.09
C LEU A 109 8.87 -7.13 8.57
N PRO A 110 9.66 -8.03 7.96
CA PRO A 110 10.92 -7.67 7.32
C PRO A 110 10.64 -6.90 6.02
N ILE A 111 11.18 -5.69 5.92
CA ILE A 111 11.05 -4.81 4.74
C ILE A 111 12.36 -4.10 4.38
N ASP A 112 13.49 -4.55 4.94
CA ASP A 112 14.80 -3.92 4.73
C ASP A 112 15.23 -3.91 3.26
N LYS A 113 14.66 -4.81 2.44
CA LYS A 113 14.94 -4.90 1.01
C LYS A 113 14.01 -4.02 0.15
N LEU A 114 12.95 -3.45 0.73
CA LEU A 114 11.95 -2.66 0.01
C LEU A 114 12.30 -1.17 -0.10
N GLY A 115 13.36 -0.72 0.58
CA GLY A 115 13.79 0.67 0.56
C GLY A 115 13.18 1.53 1.67
N LYS A 116 13.75 2.71 1.88
CA LYS A 116 13.41 3.60 2.99
C LYS A 116 12.02 4.21 2.86
N GLY A 117 11.52 4.43 1.64
CA GLY A 117 10.16 4.89 1.43
C GLY A 117 9.12 3.90 2.00
N ASN A 118 9.33 2.60 1.81
CA ASN A 118 8.46 1.58 2.40
C ASN A 118 8.58 1.51 3.92
N GLU A 119 9.79 1.75 4.48
CA GLU A 119 9.96 1.89 5.93
C GLU A 119 9.15 3.07 6.50
N ALA A 120 9.16 4.22 5.82
CA ALA A 120 8.37 5.38 6.22
C ALA A 120 6.86 5.11 6.16
N VAL A 121 6.37 4.44 5.12
CA VAL A 121 4.95 4.05 4.99
C VAL A 121 4.57 3.05 6.09
N ARG A 122 5.44 2.07 6.38
CA ARG A 122 5.22 1.13 7.49
C ARG A 122 5.11 1.88 8.81
N ASP A 123 6.05 2.78 9.12
CA ASP A 123 6.02 3.55 10.36
C ASP A 123 4.80 4.48 10.45
N LEU A 124 4.38 5.13 9.35
CA LEU A 124 3.14 5.90 9.31
C LEU A 124 1.91 5.03 9.67
N ASN A 125 1.81 3.85 9.08
CA ASN A 125 0.69 2.94 9.34
C ASN A 125 0.73 2.38 10.77
N LEU A 126 1.91 2.02 11.30
CA LEU A 126 2.07 1.65 12.70
C LEU A 126 1.66 2.80 13.63
N ALA A 127 2.01 4.05 13.30
CA ALA A 127 1.57 5.20 14.06
C ALA A 127 0.05 5.31 14.12
N LYS A 128 -0.64 5.11 12.99
CA LYS A 128 -2.10 5.08 12.91
C LYS A 128 -2.68 3.95 13.76
N LEU A 129 -2.14 2.73 13.69
CA LEU A 129 -2.64 1.61 14.47
C LEU A 129 -2.51 1.85 15.99
N HIS A 130 -1.34 2.33 16.46
CA HIS A 130 -1.17 2.67 17.88
C HIS A 130 -2.08 3.83 18.32
N MET A 131 -2.29 4.83 17.45
CA MET A 131 -3.25 5.92 17.72
C MET A 131 -4.68 5.39 17.85
N ILE A 132 -5.09 4.46 16.98
CA ILE A 132 -6.40 3.82 17.02
C ILE A 132 -6.54 2.98 18.30
N ARG A 133 -5.50 2.22 18.68
CA ARG A 133 -5.51 1.47 19.95
C ARG A 133 -5.62 2.39 21.17
N TYR A 134 -4.91 3.51 21.14
CA TYR A 134 -4.96 4.53 22.18
C TYR A 134 -6.35 5.16 22.35
N ASP A 135 -7.13 5.30 21.28
CA ASP A 135 -8.48 5.87 21.32
C ASP A 135 -9.42 5.08 22.26
N PHE A 136 -9.46 3.75 22.14
CA PHE A 136 -10.36 2.93 22.96
C PHE A 136 -9.69 2.34 24.21
N THR A 137 -8.38 2.22 24.23
CA THR A 137 -7.59 1.82 25.40
C THR A 137 -6.53 2.89 25.63
N PRO A 138 -6.82 3.93 26.44
CA PRO A 138 -5.95 5.11 26.61
C PRO A 138 -4.70 4.80 27.46
N ASN A 139 -3.88 3.86 26.99
CA ASN A 139 -2.58 3.51 27.52
C ASN A 139 -1.53 4.50 26.99
N LYS A 140 -0.79 5.14 27.89
CA LYS A 140 0.27 6.09 27.52
C LYS A 140 1.34 5.47 26.62
N GLU A 141 1.59 4.17 26.72
CA GLU A 141 2.55 3.48 25.87
C GLU A 141 2.17 3.58 24.39
N ASP A 142 0.90 3.38 24.04
CA ASP A 142 0.42 3.53 22.67
C ASP A 142 0.53 4.95 22.15
N PHE A 143 0.30 5.94 23.02
CA PHE A 143 0.53 7.33 22.68
C PHE A 143 2.00 7.59 22.32
N TYR A 144 2.93 7.11 23.15
CA TYR A 144 4.36 7.32 22.91
C TYR A 144 4.88 6.54 21.71
N GLU A 145 4.44 5.30 21.51
CA GLU A 145 4.84 4.50 20.35
C GLU A 145 4.29 5.12 19.06
N SER A 146 3.03 5.58 19.03
CA SER A 146 2.50 6.32 17.89
C SER A 146 3.34 7.56 17.56
N ARG A 147 3.69 8.39 18.56
CA ARG A 147 4.57 9.57 18.35
C ARG A 147 5.95 9.19 17.82
N LYS A 148 6.57 8.15 18.38
CA LYS A 148 7.88 7.66 17.96
C LYS A 148 7.85 7.23 16.49
N ARG A 149 6.81 6.52 16.08
CA ARG A 149 6.62 6.07 14.69
C ARG A 149 6.42 7.23 13.73
N VAL A 150 5.61 8.23 14.11
CA VAL A 150 5.51 9.49 13.34
C VAL A 150 6.87 10.17 13.21
N GLY A 151 7.66 10.22 14.29
CA GLY A 151 9.00 10.81 14.27
C GLY A 151 9.95 10.08 13.32
N SER A 152 9.94 8.75 13.35
CA SER A 152 10.72 7.89 12.46
C SER A 152 10.36 8.10 10.98
N ALA A 153 9.06 8.04 10.66
CA ALA A 153 8.58 8.29 9.30
C ALA A 153 8.93 9.70 8.82
N LEU A 154 8.76 10.72 9.68
CA LEU A 154 9.10 12.10 9.35
C LEU A 154 10.60 12.29 9.06
N ALA A 155 11.47 11.64 9.84
CA ALA A 155 12.91 11.70 9.63
C ALA A 155 13.31 11.13 8.26
N ILE A 156 12.68 10.03 7.84
CA ILE A 156 12.94 9.44 6.52
C ILE A 156 12.43 10.35 5.39
N VAL A 157 11.19 10.82 5.47
CA VAL A 157 10.58 11.57 4.34
C VAL A 157 11.13 12.98 4.19
N SER A 158 11.76 13.53 5.24
CA SER A 158 12.39 14.84 5.20
C SER A 158 13.82 14.80 4.63
N ASP A 159 14.44 13.62 4.57
CA ASP A 159 15.78 13.44 4.04
C ASP A 159 15.73 12.77 2.65
N SER A 160 15.75 13.59 1.60
CA SER A 160 15.71 13.10 0.22
C SER A 160 16.90 12.21 -0.15
N SER A 161 18.01 12.25 0.59
CA SER A 161 19.17 11.40 0.32
C SER A 161 18.92 9.93 0.65
N LEU A 162 17.90 9.65 1.47
CA LEU A 162 17.48 8.29 1.84
C LEU A 162 16.52 7.66 0.82
N LEU A 163 15.99 8.46 -0.11
CA LEU A 163 14.91 8.08 -1.02
C LEU A 163 15.39 8.01 -2.46
N ASN A 164 14.85 7.08 -3.23
CA ASN A 164 15.04 7.04 -4.67
C ASN A 164 14.01 7.93 -5.41
N ASP A 165 14.27 8.24 -6.67
CA ASP A 165 13.43 9.15 -7.48
C ASP A 165 11.96 8.72 -7.54
N LYS A 166 11.68 7.41 -7.59
CA LYS A 166 10.30 6.89 -7.63
C LYS A 166 9.59 7.10 -6.30
N GLU A 167 10.28 6.91 -5.17
CA GLU A 167 9.74 7.17 -3.83
C GLU A 167 9.45 8.66 -3.65
N ILE A 168 10.36 9.52 -4.10
CA ILE A 168 10.17 10.98 -4.07
C ILE A 168 8.96 11.37 -4.91
N GLU A 169 8.82 10.84 -6.12
CA GLU A 169 7.67 11.10 -6.99
C GLU A 169 6.36 10.60 -6.36
N GLN A 170 6.38 9.43 -5.72
CA GLN A 170 5.23 8.88 -5.02
C GLN A 170 4.80 9.77 -3.85
N PHE A 171 5.73 10.25 -3.03
CA PHE A 171 5.44 11.16 -1.92
C PHE A 171 5.00 12.55 -2.37
N LYS A 172 5.37 12.99 -3.58
CA LYS A 172 4.79 14.20 -4.18
C LYS A 172 3.34 14.00 -4.61
N LYS A 173 2.99 12.82 -5.15
CA LYS A 173 1.62 12.49 -5.59
C LYS A 173 0.67 12.23 -4.40
N ARG A 174 1.18 11.62 -3.34
CA ARG A 174 0.47 11.37 -2.07
C ARG A 174 1.31 11.97 -0.95
N PRO A 175 1.01 13.21 -0.52
CA PRO A 175 1.80 13.92 0.47
C PRO A 175 1.81 13.21 1.82
N ILE A 176 2.80 12.32 2.02
CA ILE A 176 2.97 11.57 3.27
C ILE A 176 3.16 12.49 4.48
N ILE A 177 3.71 13.68 4.25
CA ILE A 177 3.87 14.73 5.26
C ILE A 177 2.49 15.17 5.79
N ASP A 178 1.52 15.39 4.91
CA ASP A 178 0.18 15.81 5.32
C ASP A 178 -0.52 14.70 6.12
N GLU A 179 -0.33 13.44 5.73
CA GLU A 179 -0.81 12.29 6.50
C GLU A 179 -0.16 12.21 7.89
N LEU A 180 1.15 12.44 8.00
CA LEU A 180 1.85 12.47 9.28
C LEU A 180 1.34 13.60 10.18
N GLU A 181 1.06 14.77 9.61
CA GLU A 181 0.47 15.88 10.37
C GLU A 181 -0.94 15.57 10.84
N TRP A 182 -1.75 14.93 10.00
CA TRP A 182 -3.09 14.47 10.39
C TRP A 182 -3.02 13.45 11.54
N VAL A 183 -2.06 12.51 11.51
CA VAL A 183 -1.87 11.54 12.61
C VAL A 183 -1.47 12.26 13.90
N LYS A 184 -0.59 13.27 13.83
CA LYS A 184 -0.27 14.10 15.00
C LYS A 184 -1.49 14.82 15.54
N LEU A 185 -2.29 15.44 14.66
CA LEU A 185 -3.54 16.12 15.05
C LEU A 185 -4.48 15.15 15.77
N ALA A 186 -4.73 13.98 15.20
CA ALA A 186 -5.62 12.97 15.75
C ALA A 186 -5.11 12.45 17.10
N LEU A 187 -3.84 12.07 17.18
CA LEU A 187 -3.22 11.59 18.40
C LEU A 187 -3.26 12.62 19.54
N TYR A 188 -2.91 13.88 19.24
CA TYR A 188 -2.93 14.95 20.25
C TYR A 188 -4.35 15.33 20.65
N SER A 189 -5.31 15.30 19.72
CA SER A 189 -6.73 15.49 20.03
C SER A 189 -7.23 14.43 21.00
N LEU A 190 -6.94 13.15 20.73
CA LEU A 190 -7.31 12.05 21.62
C LEU A 190 -6.65 12.19 23.00
N HIS A 191 -5.39 12.61 23.05
CA HIS A 191 -4.67 12.79 24.30
C HIS A 191 -5.23 13.93 25.16
N VAL A 192 -5.55 15.06 24.53
CA VAL A 192 -6.23 16.18 25.20
C VAL A 192 -7.63 15.79 25.64
N PHE A 193 -8.39 15.06 24.81
CA PHE A 193 -9.71 14.55 25.17
C PHE A 193 -9.67 13.67 26.42
N ASN A 194 -8.63 12.83 26.56
CA ASN A 194 -8.41 11.96 27.72
C ASN A 194 -7.87 12.72 28.97
N GLY A 195 -7.91 14.06 28.97
CA GLY A 195 -7.56 14.89 30.13
C GLY A 195 -6.09 15.27 30.24
N HIS A 196 -5.25 14.97 29.24
CA HIS A 196 -3.84 15.30 29.25
C HIS A 196 -3.54 16.58 28.45
N GLY A 197 -3.35 17.69 29.16
CA GLY A 197 -3.14 19.02 28.54
C GLY A 197 -1.75 19.26 27.94
N THR A 198 -0.78 18.36 28.11
CA THR A 198 0.64 18.58 27.77
C THR A 198 0.88 18.92 26.30
N TYR A 199 0.02 18.47 25.38
CA TYR A 199 0.16 18.69 23.94
C TYR A 199 -0.92 19.61 23.35
N LYS A 200 -1.63 20.36 24.20
CA LYS A 200 -2.71 21.25 23.75
C LYS A 200 -2.21 22.36 22.82
N ASP A 201 -1.07 22.97 23.12
CA ASP A 201 -0.52 24.04 22.29
C ASP A 201 -0.07 23.54 20.92
N ASP A 202 0.56 22.36 20.88
CA ASP A 202 0.96 21.71 19.62
C ASP A 202 -0.27 21.31 18.80
N LEU A 203 -1.32 20.80 19.44
CA LEU A 203 -2.60 20.53 18.80
C LEU A 203 -3.17 21.78 18.14
N MET A 204 -3.19 22.92 18.85
CA MET A 204 -3.73 24.17 18.32
C MET A 204 -2.88 24.73 17.16
N LYS A 205 -1.56 24.58 17.22
CA LYS A 205 -0.66 24.95 16.11
C LYS A 205 -0.97 24.13 14.85
N ILE A 206 -1.10 22.81 14.98
CA ILE A 206 -1.42 21.93 13.84
C ILE A 206 -2.81 22.24 13.29
N LYS A 207 -3.80 22.42 14.17
CA LYS A 207 -5.17 22.82 13.79
C LYS A 207 -5.17 24.09 12.94
N ASN A 208 -4.46 25.12 13.39
CA ASN A 208 -4.40 26.40 12.67
C ASN A 208 -3.65 26.27 11.34
N LYS A 209 -2.58 25.47 11.29
CA LYS A 209 -1.86 25.17 10.04
C LYS A 209 -2.76 24.50 8.99
N MET A 210 -3.67 23.62 9.43
CA MET A 210 -4.62 22.92 8.54
C MET A 210 -5.81 23.76 8.08
N GLY A 211 -5.91 25.04 8.47
CA GLY A 211 -7.03 25.92 8.11
C GLY A 211 -8.06 26.13 9.23
N GLY A 212 -7.73 25.76 10.46
CA GLY A 212 -8.58 26.05 11.62
C GLY A 212 -9.91 25.29 11.61
N CYS A 213 -10.90 25.80 12.33
CA CYS A 213 -12.19 25.11 12.47
C CYS A 213 -13.03 25.07 11.19
N GLU A 214 -12.82 26.00 10.25
CA GLU A 214 -13.50 25.98 8.95
C GLU A 214 -13.14 24.72 8.16
N TYR A 215 -11.86 24.35 8.13
CA TYR A 215 -11.40 23.13 7.47
C TYR A 215 -12.10 21.87 8.00
N PHE A 216 -12.17 21.71 9.33
CA PHE A 216 -12.75 20.52 9.95
C PHE A 216 -14.27 20.45 9.84
N ARG A 217 -14.95 21.61 9.75
CA ARG A 217 -16.39 21.67 9.46
C ARG A 217 -16.70 21.17 8.04
N HIS A 218 -15.87 21.53 7.05
CA HIS A 218 -16.08 21.11 5.66
C HIS A 218 -15.65 19.66 5.37
N THR A 219 -14.61 19.17 6.06
CA THR A 219 -14.07 17.81 5.83
C THR A 219 -14.83 16.72 6.60
N MET A 220 -15.87 17.09 7.37
CA MET A 220 -16.64 16.19 8.25
C MET A 220 -15.70 15.31 9.08
N LEU A 221 -14.95 15.90 9.99
CA LEU A 221 -14.23 15.12 10.98
C LEU A 221 -15.26 14.32 11.80
N ARG A 222 -15.36 13.00 11.55
CA ARG A 222 -16.42 12.15 12.13
C ARG A 222 -16.18 11.84 13.60
N HIS A 223 -14.90 11.79 14.01
CA HIS A 223 -14.54 11.25 15.30
C HIS A 223 -14.86 12.23 16.45
N ILE A 224 -15.86 11.90 17.27
CA ILE A 224 -16.45 12.81 18.27
C ILE A 224 -15.42 13.30 19.28
N LYS A 225 -14.52 12.42 19.73
CA LYS A 225 -13.45 12.77 20.69
C LYS A 225 -12.51 13.83 20.13
N MET A 226 -12.16 13.71 18.85
CA MET A 226 -11.31 14.69 18.19
C MET A 226 -12.00 16.03 18.04
N ASN A 227 -13.27 16.05 17.58
CA ASN A 227 -14.05 17.28 17.47
C ASN A 227 -14.12 18.04 18.80
N LYS A 228 -14.42 17.32 19.90
CA LYS A 228 -14.47 17.90 21.24
C LYS A 228 -13.14 18.50 21.67
N ALA A 229 -12.02 17.82 21.42
CA ALA A 229 -10.68 18.31 21.78
C ALA A 229 -10.23 19.52 20.95
N LEU A 230 -10.59 19.58 19.66
CA LEU A 230 -10.25 20.69 18.77
C LEU A 230 -10.99 21.99 19.14
N GLY A 231 -12.11 21.87 19.88
CA GLY A 231 -12.94 23.02 20.28
C GLY A 231 -13.59 23.71 19.09
N CYS A 232 -13.76 22.98 17.99
CA CYS A 232 -14.51 23.45 16.83
C CYS A 232 -15.96 23.07 17.04
N SER A 233 -16.65 23.82 17.90
CA SER A 233 -18.10 23.72 18.00
C SER A 233 -18.74 24.00 16.65
N GLU A 234 -19.83 23.30 16.33
CA GLU A 234 -20.74 23.70 15.25
C GLU A 234 -21.20 25.14 15.46
#